data_AF-A0A2J6SFG3-F1
#
_entry.id   AF-A0A2J6SFG3-F1
#
_cell.length_a   1.000
_cell.length_b   1.000
_cell.length_c   1.000
_cell.angle_alpha   90.00
_cell.angle_beta   90.00
_cell.angle_gamma   90.00
#
_symmetry.space_group_name_H-M   'P 1'
#
loop_
_entity.id
_entity.type
_entity.pdbx_description
1 polymer ?
#
loop_
_entity_poly.entity_id
_entity_poly.type
_entity_poly.pdbx_seq_one_letter_code
_entity_poly.pdbx_strand_id
1 'polypeptide(L)'
;MQYKKAIHSITRQHLKQSAIRISRPFKSLDTLYGRAIHELEHLSLPLASRRAIVSQFWGVESAQSQKVESEGDPYFSYFERQCRDARQLDDAVRPVCTQHNICDIVEQLKTGETRENIREKLLQKATDDPFGVLNTRFFDLAIDLAVRLWLMVHAEYVYRGVTSQTSITWQSGTLNEALYGRFRHELILTDQIKLERVFNAMNIERIADVRIQWTPNLVDHLRFIEDGKTAVLNIFYHATFLKYHTDSKIYPPGLIEETRRTLALLLPQHDNACKKWFRSHHSKLRLDPAAINCGHLKLEERQITRFKYWHDRLVVIKQFFDESEPRTIKQWWYDNRKRVQWFWVAIVLVICTILFGIIQCLRGGGRSGKRIILKR
;
A
#
# COMPACT_ATOMS: atom_id res chain seq x y z
N MET A 1 60.99 -20.08 1.59
CA MET A 1 60.44 -18.79 2.11
C MET A 1 60.61 -17.59 1.14
N GLN A 2 61.33 -17.70 0.02
CA GLN A 2 61.45 -16.63 -0.99
C GLN A 2 60.30 -16.58 -2.02
N TYR A 3 59.59 -17.69 -2.27
CA TYR A 3 58.53 -17.75 -3.28
C TYR A 3 57.25 -16.97 -2.91
N LYS A 4 56.89 -16.91 -1.62
CA LYS A 4 55.74 -16.11 -1.13
C LYS A 4 55.98 -14.59 -1.22
N LYS A 5 57.23 -14.13 -1.15
CA LYS A 5 57.58 -12.70 -1.30
C LYS A 5 57.50 -12.24 -2.76
N ALA A 6 57.83 -13.10 -3.72
CA ALA A 6 57.72 -12.79 -5.14
C ALA A 6 56.26 -12.62 -5.59
N ILE A 7 55.36 -13.51 -5.15
CA ILE A 7 53.93 -13.43 -5.50
C ILE A 7 53.29 -12.17 -4.89
N HIS A 8 53.59 -11.84 -3.62
CA HIS A 8 53.07 -10.63 -2.97
C HIS A 8 53.58 -9.32 -3.61
N SER A 9 54.77 -9.34 -4.22
CA SER A 9 55.34 -8.19 -4.94
C SER A 9 54.61 -7.94 -6.26
N ILE A 10 54.34 -9.00 -7.01
CA ILE A 10 53.65 -8.93 -8.32
C ILE A 10 52.19 -8.49 -8.14
N THR A 11 51.48 -9.00 -7.11
CA THR A 11 50.10 -8.58 -6.84
C THR A 11 50.01 -7.10 -6.41
N ARG A 12 51.01 -6.59 -5.67
CA ARG A 12 51.06 -5.16 -5.30
C ARG A 12 51.41 -4.24 -6.46
N GLN A 13 52.26 -4.67 -7.40
CA GLN A 13 52.58 -3.87 -8.58
C GLN A 13 51.40 -3.78 -9.55
N HIS A 14 50.65 -4.88 -9.75
CA HIS A 14 49.41 -4.84 -10.54
C HIS A 14 48.34 -3.96 -9.88
N LEU A 15 48.13 -4.07 -8.57
CA LEU A 15 47.18 -3.20 -7.84
C LEU A 15 47.59 -1.72 -7.86
N LYS A 16 48.89 -1.39 -7.84
CA LYS A 16 49.36 0.00 -7.97
C LYS A 16 49.21 0.53 -9.40
N GLN A 17 49.42 -0.27 -10.44
CA GLN A 17 49.17 0.16 -11.83
C GLN A 17 47.68 0.30 -12.14
N SER A 18 46.80 -0.51 -11.52
CA SER A 18 45.35 -0.33 -11.59
C SER A 18 44.86 0.90 -10.81
N ALA A 19 45.51 1.23 -9.68
CA ALA A 19 45.16 2.38 -8.85
C ALA A 19 45.63 3.73 -9.46
N ILE A 20 46.70 3.74 -10.26
CA ILE A 20 47.23 4.97 -10.89
C ILE A 20 46.43 5.36 -12.14
N ARG A 21 45.62 4.45 -12.72
CA ARG A 21 44.71 4.78 -13.84
C ARG A 21 43.33 5.29 -13.39
N ILE A 22 43.07 5.32 -12.09
CA ILE A 22 41.85 5.86 -11.47
C ILE A 22 42.24 6.99 -10.51
N SER A 23 42.95 8.01 -11.03
CA SER A 23 43.14 9.28 -10.33
C SER A 23 42.94 10.46 -11.29
N ARG A 24 41.69 10.61 -11.74
CA ARG A 24 41.14 11.92 -12.12
C ARG A 24 39.94 12.17 -11.22
N PRO A 25 39.71 13.41 -10.75
CA PRO A 25 38.79 13.68 -9.66
C PRO A 25 37.36 13.40 -10.11
N PHE A 26 36.84 12.25 -9.68
CA PHE A 26 35.43 11.85 -9.77
C PHE A 26 34.64 12.63 -8.71
N LYS A 27 34.61 13.96 -8.82
CA LYS A 27 33.80 14.85 -7.98
C LYS A 27 32.69 15.56 -8.76
N SER A 28 32.62 15.40 -10.08
CA SER A 28 31.56 15.99 -10.91
C SER A 28 30.50 15.00 -11.39
N LEU A 29 30.73 13.68 -11.33
CA LEU A 29 29.75 12.69 -11.79
C LEU A 29 28.71 12.35 -10.73
N ASP A 30 29.05 12.32 -9.43
CA ASP A 30 28.05 12.15 -8.36
C ASP A 30 27.16 13.38 -8.18
N THR A 31 27.69 14.58 -8.49
CA THR A 31 26.88 15.80 -8.51
C THR A 31 26.07 15.94 -9.78
N LEU A 32 26.52 15.45 -10.94
CA LEU A 32 25.70 15.41 -12.16
C LEU A 32 24.67 14.29 -12.13
N TYR A 33 24.98 13.12 -11.58
CA TYR A 33 24.04 12.01 -11.40
C TYR A 33 23.06 12.30 -10.26
N GLY A 34 23.54 12.89 -9.15
CA GLY A 34 22.70 13.40 -8.08
C GLY A 34 21.83 14.57 -8.50
N ARG A 35 22.34 15.51 -9.32
CA ARG A 35 21.55 16.62 -9.88
C ARG A 35 20.60 16.14 -10.99
N ALA A 36 20.95 15.14 -11.80
CA ALA A 36 20.04 14.53 -12.78
C ALA A 36 18.94 13.70 -12.10
N ILE A 37 19.23 13.02 -10.99
CA ILE A 37 18.22 12.33 -10.16
C ILE A 37 17.32 13.37 -9.46
N HIS A 38 17.89 14.47 -8.97
CA HIS A 38 17.14 15.56 -8.33
C HIS A 38 16.37 16.45 -9.34
N GLU A 39 16.83 16.55 -10.60
CA GLU A 39 16.10 17.19 -11.72
C GLU A 39 14.99 16.26 -12.24
N LEU A 40 15.21 14.94 -12.24
CA LEU A 40 14.16 13.94 -12.49
C LEU A 40 13.13 13.87 -11.35
N GLU A 41 13.45 14.26 -10.12
CA GLU A 41 12.50 14.36 -9.00
C GLU A 41 11.46 15.46 -9.17
N HIS A 42 11.67 16.42 -10.09
CA HIS A 42 10.82 17.61 -10.24
C HIS A 42 10.08 17.76 -11.58
N LEU A 43 10.20 16.81 -12.50
CA LEU A 43 9.36 16.80 -13.70
C LEU A 43 7.98 16.23 -13.36
N SER A 44 7.16 17.04 -12.70
CA SER A 44 5.72 16.80 -12.62
C SER A 44 5.13 16.81 -14.02
N LEU A 45 4.26 15.85 -14.32
CA LEU A 45 3.53 15.82 -15.59
C LEU A 45 2.77 17.14 -15.75
N PRO A 46 2.92 17.86 -16.88
CA PRO A 46 2.15 19.07 -17.13
C PRO A 46 0.65 18.81 -17.00
N LEU A 47 -0.09 19.80 -16.50
CA LEU A 47 -1.54 19.68 -16.30
C LEU A 47 -2.28 19.27 -17.60
N ALA A 48 -1.82 19.74 -18.76
CA ALA A 48 -2.35 19.35 -20.05
C ALA A 48 -2.19 17.84 -20.32
N SER A 49 -1.03 17.27 -20.01
CA SER A 49 -0.77 15.82 -20.13
C SER A 49 -1.62 15.02 -19.14
N ARG A 50 -1.81 15.53 -17.92
CA ARG A 50 -2.70 14.91 -16.93
C ARG A 50 -4.14 14.84 -17.43
N ARG A 51 -4.67 15.94 -17.98
CA ARG A 51 -6.02 15.98 -18.59
C ARG A 51 -6.16 15.00 -19.74
N ALA A 52 -5.17 14.93 -20.62
CA ALA A 52 -5.17 13.98 -21.73
C ALA A 52 -5.24 12.53 -21.23
N ILE A 53 -4.45 12.19 -20.19
CA ILE A 53 -4.49 10.85 -19.57
C ILE A 53 -5.85 10.57 -18.95
N VAL A 54 -6.44 11.49 -18.18
CA VAL A 54 -7.76 11.28 -17.56
C VAL A 54 -8.83 11.04 -18.63
N SER A 55 -8.84 11.87 -19.67
CA SER A 55 -9.78 11.75 -20.79
C SER A 55 -9.59 10.40 -21.51
N GLN A 56 -8.36 10.03 -21.83
CA GLN A 56 -8.08 8.80 -22.57
C GLN A 56 -8.33 7.55 -21.73
N PHE A 57 -8.05 7.57 -20.42
CA PHE A 57 -8.20 6.39 -19.55
C PHE A 57 -9.65 6.18 -19.12
N TRP A 58 -10.40 7.25 -18.86
CA TRP A 58 -11.72 7.14 -18.24
C TRP A 58 -12.85 7.89 -18.95
N GLY A 59 -12.57 8.59 -20.05
CA GLY A 59 -13.60 9.30 -20.83
C GLY A 59 -14.27 10.44 -20.07
N VAL A 60 -13.60 11.01 -19.05
CA VAL A 60 -14.17 12.07 -18.22
C VAL A 60 -14.00 13.42 -18.92
N GLU A 61 -15.12 14.05 -19.28
CA GLU A 61 -15.14 15.38 -19.92
C GLU A 61 -14.80 16.53 -18.95
N SER A 62 -14.38 17.66 -19.54
CA SER A 62 -13.62 18.76 -18.92
C SER A 62 -14.21 19.41 -17.66
N ALA A 63 -15.51 19.26 -17.37
CA ALA A 63 -16.15 19.86 -16.20
C ALA A 63 -15.87 19.11 -14.88
N GLN A 64 -15.71 17.79 -14.92
CA GLN A 64 -15.30 17.00 -13.75
C GLN A 64 -13.78 17.02 -13.55
N SER A 65 -13.02 17.28 -14.62
CA SER A 65 -11.56 17.42 -14.60
C SER A 65 -11.07 18.60 -13.76
N GLN A 66 -11.82 19.71 -13.66
CA GLN A 66 -11.39 20.90 -12.89
C GLN A 66 -11.13 20.64 -11.39
N LYS A 67 -11.81 19.66 -10.79
CA LYS A 67 -11.58 19.28 -9.37
C LYS A 67 -10.46 18.25 -9.20
N VAL A 68 -10.15 17.53 -10.29
CA VAL A 68 -9.10 16.50 -10.43
C VAL A 68 -7.74 17.14 -10.71
N GLU A 69 -7.75 18.35 -11.27
CA GLU A 69 -6.60 19.15 -11.68
C GLU A 69 -5.71 19.72 -10.56
N SER A 70 -5.98 19.37 -9.29
CA SER A 70 -5.09 19.84 -8.22
C SER A 70 -3.72 19.20 -8.40
N GLU A 71 -2.67 20.01 -8.29
CA GLU A 71 -1.27 19.58 -8.35
C GLU A 71 -0.96 18.40 -7.40
N GLY A 72 -1.80 18.22 -6.37
CA GLY A 72 -1.72 17.18 -5.35
C GLY A 72 -2.59 15.93 -5.55
N ASP A 73 -3.09 15.62 -6.75
CA ASP A 73 -3.77 14.32 -6.99
C ASP A 73 -2.78 13.14 -6.78
N PRO A 74 -3.04 12.25 -5.81
CA PRO A 74 -2.18 11.11 -5.53
C PRO A 74 -2.07 10.10 -6.66
N TYR A 75 -3.06 10.02 -7.56
CA TYR A 75 -2.96 9.17 -8.74
C TYR A 75 -1.77 9.58 -9.61
N PHE A 76 -1.59 10.87 -9.88
CA PHE A 76 -0.48 11.31 -10.74
C PHE A 76 0.88 11.13 -10.07
N SER A 77 0.96 11.25 -8.74
CA SER A 77 2.17 10.85 -8.00
C SER A 77 2.48 9.35 -8.17
N TYR A 78 1.46 8.50 -8.19
CA TYR A 78 1.60 7.07 -8.48
C TYR A 78 2.00 6.83 -9.94
N PHE A 79 1.34 7.48 -10.89
CA PHE A 79 1.59 7.36 -12.33
C PHE A 79 3.03 7.72 -12.68
N GLU A 80 3.51 8.87 -12.20
CA GLU A 80 4.88 9.34 -12.43
C GLU A 80 5.91 8.35 -11.86
N ARG A 81 5.64 7.78 -10.68
CA ARG A 81 6.51 6.76 -10.07
C ARG A 81 6.55 5.48 -10.91
N GLN A 82 5.40 4.94 -11.30
CA GLN A 82 5.35 3.70 -12.10
C GLN A 82 6.00 3.88 -13.47
N CYS A 83 5.80 5.03 -14.13
CA CYS A 83 6.47 5.35 -15.38
C CYS A 83 8.00 5.46 -15.20
N ARG A 84 8.47 6.05 -14.09
CA ARG A 84 9.90 6.13 -13.78
C ARG A 84 10.51 4.75 -13.58
N ASP A 85 9.86 3.89 -12.80
CA ASP A 85 10.33 2.52 -12.53
C ASP A 85 10.37 1.69 -13.82
N ALA A 86 9.34 1.82 -14.67
CA ALA A 86 9.30 1.11 -15.94
C ALA A 86 10.38 1.58 -16.93
N ARG A 87 10.67 2.89 -17.00
CA ARG A 87 11.74 3.43 -17.85
C ARG A 87 13.13 2.92 -17.46
N GLN A 88 13.36 2.56 -16.20
CA GLN A 88 14.63 1.94 -15.79
C GLN A 88 14.80 0.51 -16.33
N LEU A 89 13.69 -0.16 -16.67
CA LEU A 89 13.66 -1.52 -17.19
C LEU A 89 13.38 -1.58 -18.70
N ASP A 90 13.14 -0.43 -19.33
CA ASP A 90 12.81 -0.28 -20.74
C ASP A 90 14.07 -0.34 -21.61
N ASP A 91 13.89 -0.41 -22.93
CA ASP A 91 14.99 -0.37 -23.88
C ASP A 91 15.64 1.03 -23.90
N ALA A 92 16.95 1.09 -23.69
CA ALA A 92 17.69 2.35 -23.60
C ALA A 92 17.82 3.09 -24.94
N VAL A 93 17.69 2.38 -26.06
CA VAL A 93 17.85 2.92 -27.42
C VAL A 93 16.49 3.26 -28.03
N ARG A 94 15.48 2.44 -27.78
CA ARG A 94 14.13 2.53 -28.36
C ARG A 94 13.07 2.32 -27.27
N PRO A 95 12.77 3.34 -26.45
CA PRO A 95 11.85 3.19 -25.33
C PRO A 95 10.46 2.78 -25.81
N VAL A 96 9.95 1.66 -25.27
CA VAL A 96 8.60 1.16 -25.56
C VAL A 96 7.60 1.74 -24.56
N CYS A 97 8.01 1.99 -23.32
CA CYS A 97 7.20 2.53 -22.22
C CYS A 97 6.98 4.05 -22.34
N THR A 98 6.63 4.52 -23.55
CA THR A 98 6.29 5.92 -23.80
C THR A 98 4.82 6.18 -23.45
N GLN A 99 4.48 7.43 -23.12
CA GLN A 99 3.09 7.80 -22.84
C GLN A 99 2.17 7.47 -24.04
N HIS A 100 2.63 7.72 -25.27
CA HIS A 100 1.87 7.42 -26.47
C HIS A 100 1.55 5.93 -26.60
N ASN A 101 2.55 5.05 -26.47
CA ASN A 101 2.34 3.61 -26.53
C ASN A 101 1.43 3.11 -25.40
N ILE A 102 1.59 3.61 -24.18
CA ILE A 102 0.73 3.26 -23.03
C ILE A 102 -0.73 3.60 -23.34
N CYS A 103 -0.95 4.81 -23.85
CA CYS A 103 -2.26 5.31 -24.25
C CYS A 103 -2.89 4.47 -25.37
N ASP A 104 -2.13 4.14 -26.41
CA ASP A 104 -2.54 3.26 -27.52
C ASP A 104 -2.87 1.83 -27.03
N ILE A 105 -2.09 1.30 -26.07
CA ILE A 105 -2.35 -0.02 -25.48
C ILE A 105 -3.65 0.01 -24.68
N VAL A 106 -3.88 1.04 -23.85
CA VAL A 106 -5.13 1.17 -23.07
C VAL A 106 -6.34 1.24 -23.99
N GLU A 107 -6.26 1.95 -25.12
CA GLU A 107 -7.33 1.99 -26.12
C GLU A 107 -7.63 0.61 -26.70
N GLN A 108 -6.60 -0.15 -27.08
CA GLN A 108 -6.78 -1.53 -27.57
C GLN A 108 -7.35 -2.48 -26.50
N LEU A 109 -6.93 -2.32 -25.24
CA LEU A 109 -7.49 -3.11 -24.14
C LEU A 109 -8.97 -2.80 -23.92
N LYS A 110 -9.39 -1.55 -24.10
CA LYS A 110 -10.80 -1.14 -24.02
C LYS A 110 -11.66 -1.75 -25.12
N THR A 111 -11.11 -1.94 -26.31
CA THR A 111 -11.80 -2.61 -27.42
C THR A 111 -11.84 -4.14 -27.27
N GLY A 112 -11.24 -4.69 -26.20
CA GLY A 112 -11.22 -6.13 -25.93
C GLY A 112 -10.14 -6.91 -26.67
N GLU A 113 -9.08 -6.24 -27.14
CA GLU A 113 -7.96 -6.92 -27.78
C GLU A 113 -7.22 -7.85 -26.81
N THR A 114 -6.70 -8.94 -27.36
CA THR A 114 -5.90 -9.90 -26.58
C THR A 114 -4.49 -9.39 -26.38
N ARG A 115 -3.81 -9.94 -25.36
CA ARG A 115 -2.41 -9.62 -25.09
C ARG A 115 -1.52 -9.89 -26.31
N GLU A 116 -1.75 -11.02 -26.98
CA GLU A 116 -0.98 -11.46 -28.13
C GLU A 116 -1.12 -10.49 -29.30
N ASN A 117 -2.34 -10.07 -29.61
CA ASN A 117 -2.62 -9.13 -30.70
C ASN A 117 -1.97 -7.77 -30.44
N ILE A 118 -2.04 -7.27 -29.19
CA ILE A 118 -1.39 -6.01 -28.81
C ILE A 118 0.13 -6.13 -28.97
N ARG A 119 0.72 -7.25 -28.52
CA ARG A 119 2.16 -7.52 -28.67
C ARG A 119 2.56 -7.56 -30.15
N GLU A 120 1.78 -8.22 -30.99
CA GLU A 120 2.03 -8.30 -32.43
C GLU A 120 1.96 -6.93 -33.10
N LYS A 121 0.94 -6.11 -32.78
CA LYS A 121 0.82 -4.74 -33.29
C LYS A 121 2.00 -3.85 -32.87
N LEU A 122 2.48 -4.00 -31.62
CA LEU A 122 3.68 -3.27 -31.16
C LEU A 122 4.95 -3.74 -31.91
N LEU A 123 5.06 -5.03 -32.22
CA LEU A 123 6.16 -5.58 -33.00
C LEU A 123 6.12 -5.04 -34.44
N GLN A 124 4.95 -4.98 -35.08
CA GLN A 124 4.76 -4.41 -36.42
C GLN A 124 5.03 -2.89 -36.47
N LYS A 125 4.83 -2.16 -35.37
CA LYS A 125 5.26 -0.76 -35.28
C LYS A 125 6.79 -0.63 -35.14
N ALA A 126 7.46 -1.67 -34.66
CA ALA A 126 8.90 -1.68 -34.40
C ALA A 126 9.75 -2.22 -35.57
N THR A 127 9.14 -2.71 -36.66
CA THR A 127 9.79 -3.41 -37.78
C THR A 127 10.79 -2.60 -38.63
N ASP A 128 11.08 -1.35 -38.30
CA ASP A 128 12.29 -0.64 -38.75
C ASP A 128 13.55 -1.07 -37.94
N ASP A 129 13.60 -2.32 -37.49
CA ASP A 129 14.76 -2.94 -36.83
C ASP A 129 15.52 -3.83 -37.81
N PRO A 130 16.59 -3.34 -38.46
CA PRO A 130 17.42 -4.14 -39.36
C PRO A 130 18.20 -5.26 -38.65
N PHE A 131 18.18 -5.33 -37.31
CA PHE A 131 18.93 -6.33 -36.54
C PHE A 131 18.07 -7.36 -35.79
N GLY A 132 16.75 -7.16 -35.71
CA GLY A 132 15.81 -8.11 -35.09
C GLY A 132 16.09 -8.41 -33.61
N VAL A 133 16.68 -7.47 -32.87
CA VAL A 133 17.17 -7.69 -31.48
C VAL A 133 16.18 -7.15 -30.43
N LEU A 134 15.05 -6.56 -30.83
CA LEU A 134 14.11 -6.04 -29.83
C LEU A 134 13.52 -7.19 -28.98
N ASN A 135 13.88 -7.18 -27.70
CA ASN A 135 13.43 -8.21 -26.77
C ASN A 135 11.92 -8.07 -26.55
N THR A 136 11.15 -9.12 -26.85
CA THR A 136 9.69 -9.13 -26.69
C THR A 136 9.25 -8.81 -25.25
N ARG A 137 10.16 -8.99 -24.28
CA ARG A 137 9.96 -8.57 -22.89
C ARG A 137 9.66 -7.08 -22.71
N PHE A 138 10.17 -6.19 -23.56
CA PHE A 138 9.87 -4.75 -23.45
C PHE A 138 8.42 -4.44 -23.81
N PHE A 139 7.84 -5.15 -24.79
CA PHE A 139 6.42 -5.05 -25.09
C PHE A 139 5.57 -5.56 -23.94
N ASP A 140 5.97 -6.67 -23.30
CA ASP A 140 5.27 -7.17 -22.12
C ASP A 140 5.32 -6.20 -20.94
N LEU A 141 6.46 -5.56 -20.71
CA LEU A 141 6.61 -4.52 -19.69
C LEU A 141 5.69 -3.33 -19.97
N ALA A 142 5.60 -2.88 -21.23
CA ALA A 142 4.71 -1.78 -21.62
C ALA A 142 3.23 -2.14 -21.45
N ILE A 143 2.83 -3.37 -21.80
CA ILE A 143 1.46 -3.87 -21.59
C ILE A 143 1.14 -3.95 -20.09
N ASP A 144 2.03 -4.56 -19.31
CA ASP A 144 1.86 -4.70 -17.85
C ASP A 144 1.79 -3.33 -17.17
N LEU A 145 2.60 -2.36 -17.62
CA LEU A 145 2.56 -0.98 -17.17
C LEU A 145 1.23 -0.30 -17.53
N ALA A 146 0.76 -0.46 -18.78
CA ALA A 146 -0.51 0.13 -19.22
C ALA A 146 -1.69 -0.37 -18.38
N VAL A 147 -1.76 -1.69 -18.12
CA VAL A 147 -2.75 -2.27 -17.21
C VAL A 147 -2.62 -1.70 -15.80
N ARG A 148 -1.39 -1.63 -15.29
CA ARG A 148 -1.13 -1.12 -13.93
C ARG A 148 -1.55 0.34 -13.77
N LEU A 149 -1.26 1.19 -14.74
CA LEU A 149 -1.62 2.60 -14.71
C LEU A 149 -3.13 2.80 -14.88
N TRP A 150 -3.75 2.07 -15.81
CA TRP A 150 -5.17 2.21 -16.10
C TRP A 150 -6.06 1.63 -15.00
N LEU A 151 -5.69 0.48 -14.44
CA LEU A 151 -6.51 -0.31 -13.54
C LEU A 151 -5.99 -0.34 -12.09
N MET A 152 -4.80 0.16 -11.78
CA MET A 152 -4.22 0.00 -10.43
C MET A 152 -4.18 -1.47 -9.97
N VAL A 153 -3.97 -2.36 -10.93
CA VAL A 153 -3.86 -3.80 -10.73
C VAL A 153 -2.53 -4.22 -11.30
N HIS A 154 -1.77 -4.99 -10.53
CA HIS A 154 -0.53 -5.55 -11.03
C HIS A 154 -0.85 -6.75 -11.92
N ALA A 155 -0.67 -6.59 -13.23
CA ALA A 155 -0.62 -7.70 -14.17
C ALA A 155 0.84 -8.05 -14.42
N GLU A 156 1.17 -9.34 -14.36
CA GLU A 156 2.50 -9.82 -14.71
C GLU A 156 2.37 -10.96 -15.71
N TYR A 157 3.12 -10.86 -16.81
CA TYR A 157 3.26 -11.95 -17.77
C TYR A 157 3.96 -13.18 -17.15
N VAL A 158 5.03 -12.95 -16.40
CA VAL A 158 5.79 -13.97 -15.65
C VAL A 158 5.92 -13.50 -14.22
N TYR A 159 5.52 -14.34 -13.27
CA TYR A 159 5.69 -14.06 -11.84
C TYR A 159 7.16 -13.80 -11.54
N ARG A 160 7.51 -12.54 -11.26
CA ARG A 160 8.80 -12.18 -10.71
C ARG A 160 8.56 -11.97 -9.24
N GLY A 161 8.81 -12.99 -8.42
CA GLY A 161 8.63 -12.99 -6.95
C GLY A 161 9.51 -11.99 -6.18
N VAL A 162 9.87 -10.88 -6.82
CA VAL A 162 10.68 -9.77 -6.33
C VAL A 162 9.78 -8.68 -5.73
N THR A 163 8.52 -8.55 -6.17
CA THR A 163 7.59 -7.59 -5.57
C THR A 163 6.78 -8.27 -4.45
N SER A 164 6.60 -7.58 -3.32
CA SER A 164 5.75 -8.07 -2.22
C SER A 164 4.24 -7.98 -2.52
N GLN A 165 3.89 -7.48 -3.70
CA GLN A 165 2.52 -7.22 -4.14
C GLN A 165 1.96 -8.40 -4.93
N THR A 166 0.65 -8.61 -4.82
CA THR A 166 0.02 -9.72 -5.53
C THR A 166 -0.26 -9.34 -6.98
N SER A 167 0.28 -10.09 -7.93
CA SER A 167 -0.01 -9.91 -9.36
C SER A 167 -1.12 -10.85 -9.84
N ILE A 168 -1.83 -10.42 -10.88
CA ILE A 168 -2.67 -11.28 -11.71
C ILE A 168 -1.76 -11.88 -12.78
N THR A 169 -1.71 -13.21 -12.83
CA THR A 169 -1.04 -13.91 -13.92
C THR A 169 -1.94 -13.83 -15.16
N TRP A 170 -1.55 -12.98 -16.12
CA TRP A 170 -2.27 -12.80 -17.39
C TRP A 170 -1.32 -13.11 -18.55
N GLN A 171 -1.32 -14.39 -18.93
CA GLN A 171 -0.44 -14.91 -19.99
C GLN A 171 -1.09 -14.85 -21.36
N SER A 172 -2.42 -15.03 -21.43
CA SER A 172 -3.17 -15.06 -22.67
C SER A 172 -4.62 -14.63 -22.53
N GLY A 173 -5.27 -14.39 -23.67
CA GLY A 173 -6.69 -14.03 -23.75
C GLY A 173 -6.95 -12.56 -23.44
N THR A 174 -8.20 -12.23 -23.11
CA THR A 174 -8.58 -10.85 -22.81
C THR A 174 -8.26 -10.48 -21.36
N LEU A 175 -7.96 -9.21 -21.11
CA LEU A 175 -7.72 -8.70 -19.76
C LEU A 175 -8.95 -8.86 -18.86
N ASN A 176 -10.15 -8.75 -19.44
CA ASN A 176 -11.41 -8.86 -18.73
C ASN A 176 -11.58 -10.27 -18.13
N GLU A 177 -11.32 -11.32 -18.91
CA GLU A 177 -11.36 -12.71 -18.41
C GLU A 177 -10.39 -12.94 -17.24
N ALA A 178 -9.16 -12.40 -17.34
CA ALA A 178 -8.17 -12.51 -16.27
C ALA A 178 -8.62 -11.80 -14.98
N LEU A 179 -9.22 -10.61 -15.09
CA LEU A 179 -9.78 -9.88 -13.95
C LEU A 179 -10.96 -10.60 -13.33
N TYR A 180 -11.89 -11.09 -14.16
CA TYR A 180 -13.05 -11.85 -13.67
C TYR A 180 -12.64 -13.15 -13.03
N GLY A 181 -11.62 -13.84 -13.56
CA GLY A 181 -11.03 -15.02 -12.94
C GLY A 181 -10.40 -14.69 -11.58
N ARG A 182 -9.65 -13.58 -11.48
CA ARG A 182 -8.99 -13.19 -10.22
C ARG A 182 -9.97 -12.80 -9.11
N PHE A 183 -11.00 -12.05 -9.46
CA PHE A 183 -12.03 -11.58 -8.53
C PHE A 183 -13.25 -12.50 -8.51
N ARG A 184 -13.15 -13.69 -9.13
CA ARG A 184 -14.17 -14.72 -9.03
C ARG A 184 -14.31 -15.08 -7.56
N HIS A 185 -15.53 -14.95 -7.07
CA HIS A 185 -15.80 -15.14 -5.66
C HIS A 185 -16.58 -16.42 -5.45
N GLU A 186 -15.96 -17.36 -4.75
CA GLU A 186 -16.62 -18.48 -4.08
C GLU A 186 -16.58 -18.15 -2.59
N LEU A 187 -17.74 -17.97 -1.96
CA LEU A 187 -17.84 -17.75 -0.52
C LEU A 187 -17.37 -19.02 0.18
N ILE A 188 -16.16 -19.01 0.74
CA ILE A 188 -15.66 -20.16 1.50
C ILE A 188 -16.17 -20.08 2.94
N LEU A 189 -16.18 -18.88 3.51
CA LEU A 189 -16.61 -18.65 4.89
C LEU A 189 -18.09 -18.23 4.90
N THR A 190 -18.89 -18.87 5.74
CA THR A 190 -20.34 -18.60 5.84
C THR A 190 -20.74 -17.88 7.13
N ASP A 191 -19.77 -17.40 7.89
CA ASP A 191 -20.00 -16.80 9.20
C ASP A 191 -20.88 -15.55 9.10
N GLN A 192 -21.94 -15.50 9.91
CA GLN A 192 -22.81 -14.34 10.01
C GLN A 192 -22.22 -13.33 10.99
N ILE A 193 -21.23 -12.58 10.50
CA ILE A 193 -20.48 -11.61 11.31
C ILE A 193 -21.06 -10.21 11.13
N LYS A 194 -21.17 -9.48 12.24
CA LYS A 194 -21.54 -8.08 12.27
C LYS A 194 -20.31 -7.20 12.42
N LEU A 195 -20.12 -6.26 11.49
CA LEU A 195 -18.99 -5.33 11.49
C LEU A 195 -19.36 -4.08 12.28
N GLU A 196 -19.16 -4.15 13.60
CA GLU A 196 -19.52 -3.09 14.54
C GLU A 196 -18.80 -1.76 14.26
N ARG A 197 -19.29 -0.66 14.86
CA ARG A 197 -18.68 0.68 14.68
C ARG A 197 -17.22 0.75 15.15
N VAL A 198 -16.86 -0.07 16.12
CA VAL A 198 -15.48 -0.18 16.62
C VAL A 198 -14.54 -0.84 15.62
N PHE A 199 -15.07 -1.59 14.64
CA PHE A 199 -14.29 -2.19 13.57
C PHE A 199 -13.98 -1.14 12.49
N ASN A 200 -12.82 -0.49 12.62
CA ASN A 200 -12.27 0.46 11.67
C ASN A 200 -10.73 0.36 11.65
N ALA A 201 -10.07 0.91 10.63
CA ALA A 201 -8.62 0.76 10.44
C ALA A 201 -7.79 1.29 11.62
N MET A 202 -8.20 2.42 12.20
CA MET A 202 -7.51 3.00 13.36
C MET A 202 -7.58 2.07 14.57
N ASN A 203 -8.73 1.47 14.84
CA ASN A 203 -8.91 0.56 15.95
C ASN A 203 -8.27 -0.81 15.70
N ILE A 204 -8.28 -1.30 14.46
CA ILE A 204 -7.53 -2.50 14.07
C ILE A 204 -6.04 -2.30 14.37
N GLU A 205 -5.48 -1.14 14.02
CA GLU A 205 -4.09 -0.81 14.35
C GLU A 205 -3.85 -0.71 15.86
N ARG A 206 -4.74 0.00 16.57
CA ARG A 206 -4.52 0.35 17.98
C ARG A 206 -4.90 -0.74 18.97
N ILE A 207 -5.80 -1.64 18.63
CA ILE A 207 -6.35 -2.63 19.56
C ILE A 207 -5.78 -4.02 19.23
N ALA A 208 -5.75 -4.38 17.94
CA ALA A 208 -5.27 -5.68 17.48
C ALA A 208 -3.76 -5.70 17.13
N ASP A 209 -3.05 -4.58 17.35
CA ASP A 209 -1.62 -4.45 17.03
C ASP A 209 -1.30 -4.78 15.56
N VAL A 210 -2.20 -4.44 14.65
CA VAL A 210 -2.03 -4.71 13.22
C VAL A 210 -1.38 -3.51 12.54
N ARG A 211 -0.31 -3.73 11.78
CA ARG A 211 0.29 -2.66 10.99
C ARG A 211 -0.54 -2.41 9.73
N ILE A 212 -1.02 -1.18 9.57
CA ILE A 212 -1.69 -0.77 8.32
C ILE A 212 -0.63 -0.45 7.24
N GLN A 213 -0.75 -1.12 6.10
CA GLN A 213 0.03 -0.85 4.90
C GLN A 213 -0.86 -0.30 3.80
N TRP A 214 -0.57 0.91 3.34
CA TRP A 214 -1.33 1.52 2.25
C TRP A 214 -0.84 0.95 0.92
N THR A 215 -1.76 0.42 0.11
CA THR A 215 -1.43 -0.19 -1.18
C THR A 215 -2.10 0.56 -2.34
N PRO A 216 -1.40 0.81 -3.45
CA PRO A 216 -2.02 1.26 -4.69
C PRO A 216 -2.55 0.10 -5.53
N ASN A 217 -2.28 -1.16 -5.16
CA ASN A 217 -2.74 -2.34 -5.89
C ASN A 217 -4.09 -2.80 -5.37
N LEU A 218 -5.13 -2.77 -6.21
CA LEU A 218 -6.49 -3.17 -5.84
C LEU A 218 -6.56 -4.64 -5.41
N VAL A 219 -5.77 -5.52 -6.02
CA VAL A 219 -5.76 -6.96 -5.69
C VAL A 219 -5.30 -7.23 -4.25
N ASP A 220 -4.45 -6.34 -3.71
CA ASP A 220 -3.94 -6.43 -2.33
C ASP A 220 -4.91 -5.80 -1.32
N HIS A 221 -6.05 -5.24 -1.73
CA HIS A 221 -7.00 -4.64 -0.79
C HIS A 221 -7.49 -5.68 0.23
N LEU A 222 -7.34 -5.38 1.52
CA LEU A 222 -7.65 -6.27 2.64
C LEU A 222 -6.81 -7.54 2.69
N ARG A 223 -5.68 -7.60 1.96
CA ARG A 223 -4.73 -8.69 2.13
C ARG A 223 -4.15 -8.61 3.54
N PHE A 224 -4.43 -9.66 4.32
CA PHE A 224 -3.94 -9.84 5.68
C PHE A 224 -2.79 -10.84 5.67
N ILE A 225 -1.66 -10.48 6.29
CA ILE A 225 -0.44 -11.28 6.31
C ILE A 225 0.00 -11.44 7.77
N GLU A 226 0.09 -12.68 8.23
CA GLU A 226 0.48 -13.05 9.59
C GLU A 226 1.91 -13.60 9.69
N ASP A 227 2.74 -13.38 8.66
CA ASP A 227 4.05 -14.04 8.50
C ASP A 227 5.19 -13.39 9.32
N GLY A 228 4.91 -12.80 10.48
CA GLY A 228 5.92 -12.08 11.26
C GLY A 228 5.52 -11.69 12.68
N LYS A 229 6.30 -10.80 13.29
CA LYS A 229 6.06 -10.31 14.67
C LYS A 229 4.76 -9.52 14.80
N THR A 230 4.32 -8.88 13.72
CA THR A 230 3.17 -7.97 13.68
C THR A 230 2.42 -8.25 12.40
N ALA A 231 1.13 -8.56 12.50
CA ALA A 231 0.28 -8.80 11.34
C ALA A 231 0.16 -7.52 10.50
N VAL A 232 0.09 -7.67 9.18
CA VAL A 232 0.02 -6.54 8.24
C VAL A 232 -1.31 -6.58 7.49
N LEU A 233 -2.05 -5.47 7.53
CA LEU A 233 -3.28 -5.29 6.77
C LEU A 233 -3.07 -4.28 5.66
N ASN A 234 -3.27 -4.71 4.42
CA ASN A 234 -3.18 -3.85 3.25
C ASN A 234 -4.52 -3.12 2.99
N ILE A 235 -4.50 -1.80 2.88
CA ILE A 235 -5.68 -0.98 2.57
C ILE A 235 -5.43 -0.20 1.29
N PHE A 236 -6.32 -0.37 0.31
CA PHE A 236 -6.29 0.37 -0.93
C PHE A 236 -6.75 1.80 -0.66
N TYR A 237 -6.04 2.81 -1.16
CA TYR A 237 -6.35 4.19 -0.75
C TYR A 237 -6.82 5.11 -1.88
N HIS A 238 -6.70 4.76 -3.17
CA HIS A 238 -7.06 5.67 -4.26
C HIS A 238 -8.59 5.72 -4.50
N ALA A 239 -9.32 6.38 -3.61
CA ALA A 239 -10.78 6.50 -3.70
C ALA A 239 -11.27 7.36 -4.88
N THR A 240 -10.47 8.32 -5.34
CA THR A 240 -10.73 9.13 -6.54
C THR A 240 -10.68 8.23 -7.78
N PHE A 241 -9.69 7.34 -7.87
CA PHE A 241 -9.60 6.33 -8.92
C PHE A 241 -10.86 5.44 -8.99
N LEU A 242 -11.40 5.03 -7.84
CA LEU A 242 -12.64 4.24 -7.80
C LEU A 242 -13.83 5.02 -8.37
N LYS A 243 -13.86 6.35 -8.26
CA LYS A 243 -14.94 7.16 -8.86
C LYS A 243 -14.91 7.10 -10.38
N TYR A 244 -13.73 7.10 -11.00
CA TYR A 244 -13.59 6.99 -12.45
C TYR A 244 -14.04 5.64 -13.00
N HIS A 245 -14.05 4.61 -12.16
CA HIS A 245 -14.44 3.26 -12.55
C HIS A 245 -15.86 2.87 -12.12
N THR A 246 -16.66 3.82 -11.63
CA THR A 246 -18.03 3.52 -11.15
C THR A 246 -18.88 2.87 -12.25
N ASP A 247 -18.79 3.39 -13.49
CA ASP A 247 -19.56 2.92 -14.64
C ASP A 247 -18.76 1.99 -15.57
N SER A 248 -17.52 1.64 -15.18
CA SER A 248 -16.64 0.84 -16.03
C SER A 248 -17.02 -0.64 -16.01
N LYS A 249 -17.13 -1.25 -17.19
CA LYS A 249 -17.45 -2.68 -17.37
C LYS A 249 -16.22 -3.60 -17.32
N ILE A 250 -15.01 -3.03 -17.19
CA ILE A 250 -13.76 -3.81 -17.14
C ILE A 250 -13.66 -4.65 -15.86
N TYR A 251 -14.26 -4.16 -14.78
CA TYR A 251 -14.32 -4.87 -13.51
C TYR A 251 -15.60 -5.70 -13.39
N PRO A 252 -15.56 -6.79 -12.59
CA PRO A 252 -16.77 -7.48 -12.19
C PRO A 252 -17.81 -6.53 -11.58
N PRO A 253 -19.09 -6.65 -11.94
CA PRO A 253 -20.13 -5.76 -11.46
C PRO A 253 -20.18 -5.71 -9.93
N GLY A 254 -20.14 -4.51 -9.37
CA GLY A 254 -20.19 -4.27 -7.93
C GLY A 254 -18.85 -4.32 -7.20
N LEU A 255 -17.74 -4.75 -7.81
CA LEU A 255 -16.42 -4.79 -7.15
C LEU A 255 -15.96 -3.40 -6.70
N ILE A 256 -16.07 -2.41 -7.58
CA ILE A 256 -15.67 -1.03 -7.31
C ILE A 256 -16.51 -0.43 -6.20
N GLU A 257 -17.83 -0.59 -6.27
CA GLU A 257 -18.73 -0.08 -5.23
C GLU A 257 -18.51 -0.78 -3.89
N GLU A 258 -18.30 -2.10 -3.89
CA GLU A 258 -17.93 -2.82 -2.68
C GLU A 258 -16.62 -2.33 -2.08
N THR A 259 -15.60 -2.08 -2.90
CA THR A 259 -14.33 -1.49 -2.44
C THR A 259 -14.53 -0.09 -1.85
N ARG A 260 -15.44 0.73 -2.41
CA ARG A 260 -15.78 2.03 -1.80
C ARG A 260 -16.47 1.84 -0.45
N ARG A 261 -17.36 0.86 -0.33
CA ARG A 261 -18.04 0.52 0.94
C ARG A 261 -17.06 -0.01 1.98
N THR A 262 -16.08 -0.84 1.63
CA THR A 262 -15.03 -1.29 2.58
C THR A 262 -14.17 -0.12 3.05
N LEU A 263 -13.89 0.88 2.21
CA LEU A 263 -13.25 2.12 2.66
C LEU A 263 -14.16 2.92 3.60
N ALA A 264 -15.45 3.04 3.33
CA ALA A 264 -16.40 3.69 4.25
C ALA A 264 -16.53 2.93 5.59
N LEU A 265 -16.34 1.62 5.59
CA LEU A 265 -16.29 0.79 6.79
C LEU A 265 -15.03 1.07 7.61
N LEU A 266 -13.86 1.04 6.97
CA LEU A 266 -12.56 1.15 7.62
C LEU A 266 -12.13 2.58 7.93
N LEU A 267 -12.62 3.55 7.17
CA LEU A 267 -12.32 4.98 7.28
C LEU A 267 -13.63 5.79 7.41
N PRO A 268 -14.39 5.59 8.49
CA PRO A 268 -15.72 6.17 8.63
C PRO A 268 -15.70 7.71 8.63
N GLN A 269 -16.53 8.31 7.77
CA GLN A 269 -16.60 9.76 7.57
C GLN A 269 -17.00 10.54 8.84
N HIS A 270 -17.75 9.95 9.78
CA HIS A 270 -18.20 10.67 10.98
C HIS A 270 -17.29 10.46 12.20
N ASP A 271 -16.23 9.66 12.09
CA ASP A 271 -15.26 9.45 13.17
C ASP A 271 -14.10 10.45 13.06
N ASN A 272 -14.13 11.50 13.91
CA ASN A 272 -13.10 12.53 13.95
C ASN A 272 -11.73 11.99 14.37
N ALA A 273 -11.67 10.96 15.22
CA ALA A 273 -10.41 10.37 15.67
C ALA A 273 -9.77 9.58 14.52
N CYS A 274 -10.56 8.75 13.82
CA CYS A 274 -10.10 8.04 12.64
C CYS A 274 -9.65 9.01 11.53
N LYS A 275 -10.39 10.10 11.30
CA LYS A 275 -9.99 11.15 10.35
C LYS A 275 -8.66 11.80 10.70
N LYS A 276 -8.44 12.16 11.98
CA LYS A 276 -7.18 12.75 12.43
C LYS A 276 -6.02 11.76 12.29
N TRP A 277 -6.25 10.48 12.61
CA TRP A 277 -5.29 9.40 12.41
C TRP A 277 -4.93 9.23 10.92
N PHE A 278 -5.92 9.19 10.02
CA PHE A 278 -5.68 9.10 8.57
C PHE A 278 -4.90 10.32 8.04
N ARG A 279 -5.28 11.54 8.45
CA ARG A 279 -4.60 12.78 8.05
C ARG A 279 -3.13 12.82 8.47
N SER A 280 -2.78 12.19 9.60
CA SER A 280 -1.38 12.05 10.03
C SER A 280 -0.53 11.14 9.14
N HIS A 281 -1.17 10.21 8.42
CA HIS A 281 -0.53 9.38 7.40
C HIS A 281 -0.51 10.07 6.03
N HIS A 282 -1.58 10.78 5.67
CA HIS A 282 -1.69 11.54 4.43
C HIS A 282 -0.51 12.49 4.21
N SER A 283 -0.13 13.27 5.24
CA SER A 283 0.97 14.23 5.13
C SER A 283 2.33 13.59 4.82
N LYS A 284 2.52 12.32 5.16
CA LYS A 284 3.78 11.58 4.96
C LYS A 284 3.78 10.77 3.67
N LEU A 285 2.64 10.18 3.32
CA LEU A 285 2.54 9.16 2.28
C LEU A 285 1.79 9.64 1.02
N ARG A 286 1.30 10.89 1.00
CA ARG A 286 0.47 11.45 -0.09
C ARG A 286 -0.74 10.55 -0.41
N LEU A 287 -1.47 10.15 0.62
CA LEU A 287 -2.68 9.32 0.46
C LEU A 287 -3.80 10.13 -0.21
N ASP A 288 -4.79 9.45 -0.78
CA ASP A 288 -5.97 10.10 -1.34
C ASP A 288 -6.88 10.65 -0.23
N PRO A 289 -7.08 11.98 -0.13
CA PRO A 289 -7.99 12.55 0.85
C PRO A 289 -9.45 12.13 0.61
N ALA A 290 -9.81 11.65 -0.58
CA ALA A 290 -11.14 11.13 -0.86
C ALA A 290 -11.44 9.81 -0.14
N ALA A 291 -10.42 9.07 0.35
CA ALA A 291 -10.61 7.78 1.02
C ALA A 291 -11.45 7.86 2.31
N ILE A 292 -11.35 8.97 3.04
CA ILE A 292 -12.18 9.24 4.23
C ILE A 292 -13.57 9.82 3.91
N ASN A 293 -13.86 10.02 2.61
CA ASN A 293 -15.11 10.60 2.10
C ASN A 293 -15.86 9.61 1.19
N CYS A 294 -15.70 8.30 1.44
CA CYS A 294 -16.42 7.23 0.74
C CYS A 294 -17.87 7.04 1.23
N GLY A 295 -18.35 7.89 2.15
CA GLY A 295 -19.71 7.88 2.67
C GLY A 295 -19.81 7.31 4.08
N HIS A 296 -21.03 6.93 4.46
CA HIS A 296 -21.35 6.36 5.76
C HIS A 296 -22.20 5.10 5.60
N LEU A 297 -21.78 4.01 6.23
CA LEU A 297 -22.54 2.77 6.27
C LEU A 297 -23.47 2.73 7.49
N LYS A 298 -24.77 2.53 7.21
CA LYS A 298 -25.79 2.21 8.21
C LYS A 298 -25.51 0.86 8.86
N LEU A 299 -26.20 0.57 9.96
CA LEU A 299 -26.01 -0.67 10.72
C LEU A 299 -26.32 -1.93 9.89
N GLU A 300 -27.33 -1.86 9.02
CA GLU A 300 -27.73 -2.94 8.11
C GLU A 300 -26.72 -3.20 6.99
N GLU A 301 -26.03 -2.16 6.53
CA GLU A 301 -25.02 -2.23 5.47
C GLU A 301 -23.68 -2.77 5.97
N ARG A 302 -23.52 -2.86 7.30
CA ARG A 302 -22.34 -3.43 7.99
C ARG A 302 -22.46 -4.94 8.23
N GLN A 303 -23.45 -5.60 7.63
CA GLN A 303 -23.53 -7.05 7.61
C GLN A 303 -22.50 -7.61 6.64
N ILE A 304 -21.74 -8.63 7.06
CA ILE A 304 -20.71 -9.23 6.22
C ILE A 304 -21.26 -9.76 4.89
N THR A 305 -22.51 -10.24 4.87
CA THR A 305 -23.23 -10.71 3.69
C THR A 305 -23.43 -9.66 2.59
N ARG A 306 -23.22 -8.38 2.89
CA ARG A 306 -23.29 -7.27 1.91
C ARG A 306 -21.97 -7.07 1.15
N PHE A 307 -20.92 -7.75 1.57
CA PHE A 307 -19.60 -7.77 0.94
C PHE A 307 -19.45 -9.12 0.25
N LYS A 308 -19.47 -9.15 -1.07
CA LYS A 308 -19.27 -10.35 -1.88
C LYS A 308 -17.79 -10.53 -2.15
N TYR A 309 -17.14 -9.59 -2.82
CA TYR A 309 -15.75 -9.75 -3.27
C TYR A 309 -14.73 -9.79 -2.12
N TRP A 310 -14.99 -9.04 -1.05
CA TRP A 310 -14.10 -8.87 0.08
C TRP A 310 -14.54 -9.64 1.33
N HIS A 311 -15.56 -10.50 1.19
CA HIS A 311 -16.19 -11.26 2.29
C HIS A 311 -15.16 -11.95 3.18
N ASP A 312 -14.45 -12.94 2.63
CA ASP A 312 -13.59 -13.83 3.41
C ASP A 312 -12.41 -13.07 4.03
N ARG A 313 -11.87 -12.06 3.33
CA ARG A 313 -10.82 -11.20 3.88
C ARG A 313 -11.33 -10.41 5.08
N LEU A 314 -12.54 -9.85 5.00
CA LEU A 314 -13.16 -9.15 6.14
C LEU A 314 -13.47 -10.09 7.30
N VAL A 315 -13.91 -11.33 7.03
CA VAL A 315 -14.13 -12.36 8.07
C VAL A 315 -12.84 -12.62 8.82
N VAL A 316 -11.73 -12.92 8.11
CA VAL A 316 -10.43 -13.19 8.73
C VAL A 316 -9.96 -12.00 9.57
N ILE A 317 -10.03 -10.77 9.03
CA ILE A 317 -9.63 -9.57 9.77
C ILE A 317 -10.50 -9.38 11.01
N LYS A 318 -11.80 -9.68 10.92
CA LYS A 318 -12.73 -9.52 12.04
C LYS A 318 -12.51 -10.59 13.13
N GLN A 319 -12.30 -11.84 12.75
CA GLN A 319 -11.91 -12.91 13.68
C GLN A 319 -10.61 -12.54 14.40
N PHE A 320 -9.57 -12.17 13.66
CA PHE A 320 -8.31 -11.71 14.25
C PHE A 320 -8.50 -10.52 15.17
N PHE A 321 -9.31 -9.53 14.76
CA PHE A 321 -9.62 -8.38 15.59
C PHE A 321 -10.28 -8.81 16.90
N ASP A 322 -11.32 -9.65 16.86
CA ASP A 322 -12.07 -10.09 18.05
C ASP A 322 -11.24 -10.96 19.00
N GLU A 323 -10.38 -11.82 18.46
CA GLU A 323 -9.49 -12.70 19.22
C GLU A 323 -8.29 -11.94 19.82
N SER A 324 -7.93 -10.79 19.24
CA SER A 324 -6.80 -10.00 19.73
C SER A 324 -7.09 -9.43 21.11
N GLU A 325 -6.32 -9.88 22.10
CA GLU A 325 -6.27 -9.29 23.43
C GLU A 325 -5.24 -8.15 23.49
N PRO A 326 -5.58 -7.01 24.10
CA PRO A 326 -4.65 -5.89 24.28
C PRO A 326 -3.45 -6.32 25.13
N ARG A 327 -2.25 -6.33 24.53
CA ARG A 327 -0.98 -6.72 25.16
C ARG A 327 -0.34 -5.60 25.97
N THR A 328 -0.71 -4.35 25.71
CA THR A 328 -0.14 -3.16 26.37
C THR A 328 -1.22 -2.35 27.08
N ILE A 329 -0.84 -1.65 28.16
CA ILE A 329 -1.74 -0.75 28.91
C ILE A 329 -2.39 0.30 28.00
N LYS A 330 -1.65 0.78 26.98
CA LYS A 330 -2.17 1.72 25.98
C LYS A 330 -3.25 1.09 25.10
N GLN A 331 -3.06 -0.15 24.64
CA GLN A 331 -4.10 -0.89 23.89
C GLN A 331 -5.33 -1.12 24.78
N TRP A 332 -5.09 -1.48 26.04
CA TRP A 332 -6.12 -1.66 27.07
C TRP A 332 -6.95 -0.39 27.30
N TRP A 333 -6.33 0.78 27.27
CA TRP A 333 -7.02 2.08 27.38
C TRP A 333 -7.96 2.36 26.20
N TYR A 334 -7.62 1.89 25.00
CA TYR A 334 -8.45 2.11 23.80
C TYR A 334 -9.49 0.99 23.57
N ASP A 335 -9.31 -0.17 24.21
CA ASP A 335 -10.21 -1.30 24.07
C ASP A 335 -11.48 -1.14 24.94
N ASN A 336 -12.57 -0.73 24.30
CA ASN A 336 -13.88 -0.59 24.94
C ASN A 336 -14.82 -1.78 24.68
N ARG A 337 -14.34 -2.88 24.05
CA ARG A 337 -15.19 -4.00 23.59
C ARG A 337 -15.73 -4.83 24.74
N LYS A 338 -14.89 -5.11 25.74
CA LYS A 338 -15.32 -5.65 27.03
C LYS A 338 -15.37 -4.45 27.97
N ARG A 339 -16.54 -4.01 28.44
CA ARG A 339 -16.60 -2.93 29.44
C ARG A 339 -15.80 -3.38 30.66
N VAL A 340 -14.58 -2.87 30.73
CA VAL A 340 -13.58 -3.04 31.75
C VAL A 340 -14.07 -2.37 33.05
N GLN A 341 -15.10 -2.94 33.67
CA GLN A 341 -15.55 -2.47 34.98
C GLN A 341 -14.66 -3.07 36.09
N TRP A 342 -14.21 -4.31 35.92
CA TRP A 342 -13.50 -5.05 36.98
C TRP A 342 -12.03 -4.68 37.14
N PHE A 343 -11.33 -4.27 36.09
CA PHE A 343 -9.90 -3.94 36.21
C PHE A 343 -9.65 -2.64 36.96
N TRP A 344 -10.48 -1.61 36.74
CA TRP A 344 -10.38 -0.38 37.53
C TRP A 344 -10.72 -0.64 39.00
N VAL A 345 -11.71 -1.52 39.26
CA VAL A 345 -11.99 -2.00 40.63
C VAL A 345 -10.77 -2.68 41.23
N ALA A 346 -10.08 -3.56 40.49
CA ALA A 346 -8.88 -4.23 40.96
C ALA A 346 -7.71 -3.26 41.23
N ILE A 347 -7.45 -2.30 40.34
CA ILE A 347 -6.41 -1.27 40.52
C ILE A 347 -6.71 -0.40 41.75
N VAL A 348 -7.94 0.10 41.86
CA VAL A 348 -8.37 0.92 43.00
C VAL A 348 -8.21 0.12 44.30
N LEU A 349 -8.59 -1.15 44.29
CA LEU A 349 -8.48 -2.03 45.46
C LEU A 349 -7.00 -2.22 45.87
N VAL A 350 -6.11 -2.48 44.92
CA VAL A 350 -4.66 -2.59 45.18
C VAL A 350 -4.08 -1.28 45.73
N ILE A 351 -4.41 -0.13 45.13
CA ILE A 351 -3.95 1.19 45.60
C ILE A 351 -4.46 1.45 47.03
N CYS A 352 -5.74 1.18 47.29
CA CYS A 352 -6.33 1.29 48.62
C CYS A 352 -5.58 0.40 49.62
N THR A 353 -5.31 -0.86 49.29
CA THR A 353 -4.57 -1.79 50.17
C THR A 353 -3.17 -1.26 50.50
N ILE A 354 -2.44 -0.73 49.52
CA ILE A 354 -1.11 -0.16 49.74
C ILE A 354 -1.20 1.07 50.66
N LEU A 355 -2.14 1.98 50.41
CA LEU A 355 -2.34 3.17 51.25
C LEU A 355 -2.72 2.80 52.69
N PHE A 356 -3.62 1.84 52.87
CA PHE A 356 -3.96 1.33 54.21
C PHE A 356 -2.76 0.70 54.90
N GLY A 357 -1.91 -0.04 54.17
CA GLY A 357 -0.65 -0.56 54.71
C GLY A 357 0.30 0.55 55.18
N ILE A 358 0.49 1.60 54.37
CA ILE A 358 1.35 2.74 54.71
C ILE A 358 0.84 3.47 55.97
N ILE A 359 -0.47 3.73 56.05
CA ILE A 359 -1.09 4.39 57.22
C ILE A 359 -0.89 3.55 58.50
N GLN A 360 -1.01 2.22 58.40
CA GLN A 360 -0.79 1.32 59.53
C GLN A 360 0.67 1.31 59.98
N CYS A 361 1.63 1.33 59.05
CA CYS A 361 3.05 1.42 59.38
C CYS A 361 3.42 2.73 60.10
N LEU A 362 2.87 3.87 59.65
CA LEU A 362 3.10 5.17 60.28
C LEU A 362 2.52 5.25 61.71
N ARG A 363 1.32 4.71 61.92
CA ARG A 363 0.68 4.69 63.25
C ARG A 363 1.29 3.64 64.20
N GLY A 364 1.79 2.53 63.67
CA GLY A 364 2.48 1.48 64.45
C GLY A 364 3.87 1.92 64.93
N GLY A 365 4.66 2.54 64.05
CA GLY A 365 6.01 3.01 64.39
C GLY A 365 6.03 4.10 65.48
N GLY A 366 5.01 4.97 65.52
CA GLY A 366 4.89 6.03 66.53
C GLY A 366 4.52 5.54 67.95
N ARG A 367 4.05 4.30 68.11
CA ARG A 367 3.67 3.75 69.43
C ARG A 367 4.78 2.94 70.12
N SER A 368 5.80 2.48 69.38
CA SER A 368 6.95 1.79 69.99
C SER A 368 8.05 2.74 70.50
N GLY A 369 8.06 4.01 70.09
CA GLY A 369 9.09 4.99 70.51
C GLY A 369 8.81 5.75 71.81
N LYS A 370 7.62 5.62 72.42
CA LYS A 370 7.22 6.41 73.60
C LYS A 370 7.14 5.63 74.92
N ARG A 371 7.63 4.39 74.98
CA ARG A 371 7.48 3.53 76.18
C ARG A 371 8.80 3.06 76.81
N ILE A 372 9.89 3.82 76.68
CA ILE A 372 11.20 3.50 77.33
C ILE A 372 11.72 4.62 78.26
N ILE A 373 11.13 5.81 78.33
CA ILE A 373 11.63 6.89 79.21
C ILE A 373 10.55 7.29 80.21
N LEU A 374 10.32 6.45 81.23
CA LEU A 374 9.68 6.81 82.51
C LEU A 374 9.77 5.64 83.49
N LYS A 375 11.01 5.25 83.85
CA LYS A 375 11.34 4.52 85.08
C LYS A 375 12.78 4.86 85.47
N ARG A 376 12.94 5.93 86.26
CA ARG A 376 13.96 6.02 87.31
C ARG A 376 13.55 7.08 88.31
#